data_AF-A0A2M7KCJ6-F1
#
_entry.id   AF-A0A2M7KCJ6-F1
#
_cell.length_a   1.000
_cell.length_b   1.000
_cell.length_c   1.000
_cell.angle_alpha   90.00
_cell.angle_beta   90.00
_cell.angle_gamma   90.00
#
_symmetry.space_group_name_H-M   'P 1'
#
loop_
_entity.id
_entity.type
_entity.pdbx_description
1 polymer ?
#
loop_
_entity_poly.entity_id
_entity_poly.type
_entity_poly.pdbx_seq_one_letter_code
_entity_poly.pdbx_strand_id
1 'polypeptide(L)'
;NILPILGTRTANLKSNNMKKIFTFFTALFVVSCITQAQTTLEEYNYITKGYKVQIESGLDMKKGYTLKDLGDWGLTFGAEVRNVAFKGLYRSNETKPCAIMMIYKRTDISTGAIYYICIPHPKSDESIWKSTLDFVNTNTSEKNTSMSTTMIWALMKFASQEATQ
;
A
#
# COMPACT_ATOMS: atom_id res chain seq x y z
N ASN A 1 14.72 -71.10 -47.17
CA ASN A 1 14.65 -69.64 -47.44
C ASN A 1 13.28 -69.08 -47.14
N ILE A 2 12.91 -68.88 -45.86
CA ILE A 2 11.90 -67.87 -45.45
C ILE A 2 12.24 -67.46 -44.02
N LEU A 3 12.59 -66.19 -43.81
CA LEU A 3 12.61 -65.52 -42.50
C LEU A 3 11.46 -64.50 -42.49
N PRO A 4 10.65 -64.39 -41.43
CA PRO A 4 9.71 -63.29 -41.29
C PRO A 4 10.35 -62.11 -40.55
N ILE A 5 9.90 -60.93 -40.96
CA ILE A 5 10.34 -59.59 -40.61
C ILE A 5 9.88 -59.25 -39.18
N LEU A 6 10.82 -58.88 -38.31
CA LEU A 6 10.56 -58.27 -37.00
C LEU A 6 10.04 -56.84 -37.18
N GLY A 7 8.75 -56.64 -36.90
CA GLY A 7 8.13 -55.32 -36.84
C GLY A 7 8.56 -54.54 -35.60
N THR A 8 9.19 -53.39 -35.80
CA THR A 8 9.49 -52.41 -34.76
C THR A 8 8.24 -51.57 -34.46
N ARG A 9 7.52 -51.91 -33.38
CA ARG A 9 6.57 -50.99 -32.74
C ARG A 9 7.30 -50.26 -31.61
N THR A 10 7.75 -49.04 -31.85
CA THR A 10 8.19 -48.15 -30.78
C THR A 10 7.49 -46.79 -30.83
N ALA A 11 6.95 -46.45 -29.66
CA ALA A 11 6.75 -45.11 -29.12
C ALA A 11 5.70 -44.19 -29.77
N ASN A 12 4.47 -44.27 -29.26
CA ASN A 12 3.47 -43.19 -29.42
C ASN A 12 2.80 -42.78 -28.10
N LEU A 13 3.51 -42.90 -26.97
CA LEU A 13 2.99 -42.57 -25.63
C LEU A 13 3.68 -41.37 -24.94
N LYS A 14 4.67 -40.73 -25.57
CA LYS A 14 5.52 -39.70 -24.91
C LYS A 14 5.11 -38.24 -25.17
N SER A 15 4.22 -37.98 -26.13
CA SER A 15 3.94 -36.62 -26.64
C SER A 15 2.97 -35.82 -25.74
N ASN A 16 1.91 -36.44 -25.22
CA ASN A 16 0.87 -35.70 -24.48
C ASN A 16 1.25 -35.34 -23.04
N ASN A 17 2.05 -36.17 -22.35
CA ASN A 17 2.45 -35.91 -20.97
C ASN A 17 3.51 -34.79 -20.87
N MET A 18 4.36 -34.64 -21.88
CA MET A 18 5.39 -33.60 -21.95
C MET A 18 4.78 -32.21 -22.19
N LYS A 19 3.72 -32.14 -23.01
CA LYS A 19 2.95 -30.90 -23.24
C LYS A 19 2.23 -30.44 -21.96
N LYS A 20 1.62 -31.37 -21.20
CA LYS A 20 0.96 -31.06 -19.91
C LYS A 20 1.94 -30.53 -18.86
N ILE A 21 3.13 -31.12 -18.78
CA ILE A 21 4.21 -30.65 -17.89
C ILE A 21 4.65 -29.24 -18.29
N PHE A 22 4.86 -28.99 -19.59
CA PHE A 22 5.23 -27.66 -20.08
C PHE A 22 4.14 -26.62 -19.77
N THR A 23 2.87 -26.95 -20.01
CA THR A 23 1.73 -26.08 -19.67
C THR A 23 1.64 -25.79 -18.16
N PHE A 24 1.92 -26.78 -17.31
CA PHE A 24 1.93 -26.60 -15.85
C PHE A 24 3.04 -25.64 -15.40
N PHE A 25 4.26 -25.78 -15.94
CA PHE A 25 5.37 -24.88 -15.64
C PHE A 25 5.13 -23.45 -16.16
N THR A 26 4.51 -23.30 -17.34
CA THR A 26 4.13 -21.98 -17.86
C THR A 26 3.05 -21.31 -17.00
N ALA A 27 2.06 -22.07 -16.50
CA ALA A 27 1.06 -21.53 -15.58
C ALA A 27 1.66 -21.11 -14.23
N LEU A 28 2.63 -21.87 -13.70
CA LEU A 28 3.32 -21.54 -12.45
C LEU A 28 4.16 -20.26 -12.57
N PHE A 29 4.79 -20.03 -13.73
CA PHE A 29 5.60 -18.84 -14.01
C PHE A 29 4.75 -17.56 -14.15
N VAL A 30 3.54 -17.67 -14.70
CA VAL A 30 2.62 -16.52 -14.83
C VAL A 30 2.08 -16.08 -13.45
N VAL A 31 1.87 -17.00 -12.50
CA VAL A 31 1.39 -16.67 -11.15
C VAL A 31 2.44 -15.92 -10.32
N SER A 32 3.73 -16.20 -10.53
CA SER A 32 4.82 -15.51 -9.83
C SER A 32 5.05 -14.06 -10.26
N CYS A 33 4.49 -13.62 -11.39
CA CYS A 33 4.62 -12.25 -11.88
C CYS A 33 3.59 -11.28 -11.30
N ILE A 34 2.72 -11.74 -10.39
CA ILE A 34 1.65 -10.94 -9.79
C ILE A 34 2.03 -10.50 -8.36
N THR A 35 3.25 -10.03 -8.13
CA THR A 35 3.59 -9.36 -6.86
C THR A 35 3.04 -7.94 -6.90
N GLN A 36 1.86 -7.79 -6.29
CA GLN A 36 1.08 -6.57 -6.33
C GLN A 36 1.60 -5.53 -5.35
N ALA A 37 1.55 -4.25 -5.74
CA ALA A 37 1.83 -3.06 -4.93
C ALA A 37 0.89 -2.86 -3.72
N GLN A 38 0.22 -3.91 -3.24
CA GLN A 38 -0.73 -3.92 -2.13
C GLN A 38 -0.06 -3.57 -0.81
N THR A 39 -0.74 -2.81 0.05
CA THR A 39 -0.31 -2.58 1.44
C THR A 39 -0.49 -3.85 2.26
N THR A 40 0.52 -4.21 3.02
CA THR A 40 0.52 -5.30 3.98
C THR A 40 0.10 -4.81 5.37
N LEU A 41 -0.33 -5.73 6.24
CA LEU A 41 -0.64 -5.41 7.63
C LEU A 41 0.56 -4.83 8.38
N GLU A 42 1.77 -5.28 8.05
CA GLU A 42 3.01 -4.75 8.64
C GLU A 42 3.24 -3.27 8.27
N GLU A 43 3.04 -2.92 7.00
CA GLU A 43 3.15 -1.54 6.51
C GLU A 43 2.07 -0.63 7.11
N TYR A 44 0.84 -1.14 7.20
CA TYR A 44 -0.26 -0.44 7.86
C TYR A 44 0.06 -0.14 9.33
N ASN A 45 0.55 -1.13 10.07
CA ASN A 45 0.93 -0.99 11.48
C ASN A 45 2.14 -0.06 11.65
N TYR A 46 3.08 -0.10 10.71
CA TYR A 46 4.21 0.81 10.70
C TYR A 46 3.73 2.25 10.52
N ILE A 47 2.87 2.56 9.54
CA ILE A 47 2.35 3.93 9.35
C ILE A 47 1.57 4.41 10.57
N THR A 48 0.64 3.60 11.08
CA THR A 48 -0.30 4.05 12.11
C THR A 48 0.30 4.11 13.52
N LYS A 49 1.33 3.31 13.80
CA LYS A 49 1.93 3.19 15.14
C LYS A 49 3.45 3.33 15.11
N GLY A 50 4.11 2.58 14.23
CA GLY A 50 5.58 2.52 14.18
C GLY A 50 6.25 3.86 13.87
N TYR A 51 5.70 4.65 12.95
CA TYR A 51 6.27 5.92 12.53
C TYR A 51 6.31 6.94 13.67
N LYS A 52 5.25 7.00 14.48
CA LYS A 52 5.22 7.84 15.68
C LYS A 52 6.39 7.50 16.62
N VAL A 53 6.53 6.21 16.96
CA VAL A 53 7.61 5.74 17.83
C VAL A 53 8.98 6.04 17.25
N GLN A 54 9.14 5.86 15.94
CA GLN A 54 10.40 6.14 15.25
C GLN A 54 10.80 7.62 15.39
N ILE A 55 9.87 8.55 15.15
CA ILE A 55 10.13 9.99 15.29
C ILE A 55 10.41 10.36 16.75
N GLU A 56 9.62 9.86 17.69
CA GLU A 56 9.77 10.16 19.12
C GLU A 56 11.08 9.59 19.71
N SER A 57 11.55 8.46 19.20
CA SER A 57 12.75 7.77 19.68
C SER A 57 14.03 8.13 18.92
N GLY A 58 13.93 8.93 17.85
CA GLY A 58 15.06 9.23 16.97
C GLY A 58 15.65 7.99 16.28
N LEU A 59 14.83 6.97 16.02
CA LEU A 59 15.26 5.73 15.38
C LEU A 59 15.38 5.91 13.86
N ASP A 60 16.28 5.12 13.27
CA ASP A 60 16.42 5.04 11.82
C ASP A 60 15.16 4.50 11.13
N MET A 61 15.04 4.81 9.84
CA MET A 61 13.99 4.26 8.98
C MET A 61 14.01 2.73 8.99
N LYS A 62 12.81 2.13 9.01
CA LYS A 62 12.65 0.68 8.86
C LYS A 62 13.41 0.18 7.63
N LYS A 63 14.31 -0.79 7.81
CA LYS A 63 15.10 -1.37 6.71
C LYS A 63 14.19 -1.87 5.60
N GLY A 64 14.53 -1.56 4.36
CA GLY A 64 13.75 -1.94 3.19
C GLY A 64 12.66 -0.92 2.80
N TYR A 65 12.57 0.21 3.50
CA TYR A 65 11.56 1.23 3.25
C TYR A 65 12.15 2.64 3.19
N THR A 66 11.48 3.51 2.44
CA THR A 66 11.74 4.95 2.43
C THR A 66 10.42 5.72 2.51
N LEU A 67 10.46 6.91 3.11
CA LEU A 67 9.34 7.85 3.10
C LEU A 67 9.71 9.03 2.22
N LYS A 68 8.78 9.44 1.36
CA LYS A 68 8.92 10.67 0.55
C LYS A 68 7.78 11.61 0.85
N ASP A 69 8.10 12.89 1.00
CA ASP A 69 7.10 13.94 1.13
C ASP A 69 6.33 14.13 -0.18
N LEU A 70 5.01 14.17 -0.07
CA LEU A 70 4.09 14.34 -1.21
C LEU A 70 3.33 15.67 -1.16
N GLY A 71 3.44 16.41 -0.06
CA GLY A 71 2.83 17.72 0.11
C GLY A 71 2.14 17.89 1.45
N ASP A 72 1.85 19.13 1.79
CA ASP A 72 1.14 19.50 3.00
C ASP A 72 0.15 20.64 2.74
N TRP A 73 -1.02 20.53 3.36
CA TRP A 73 -2.10 21.49 3.21
C TRP A 73 -2.78 21.71 4.55
N GLY A 74 -3.14 22.97 4.83
CA GLY A 74 -3.76 23.34 6.09
C GLY A 74 -4.95 24.26 5.92
N LEU A 75 -5.72 24.38 7.00
CA LEU A 75 -6.83 25.30 7.16
C LEU A 75 -6.71 26.01 8.51
N THR A 76 -7.23 27.23 8.56
CA THR A 76 -7.33 28.04 9.78
C THR A 76 -8.80 28.25 10.11
N PHE A 77 -9.19 27.94 11.34
CA PHE A 77 -10.53 28.11 11.89
C PHE A 77 -10.46 29.05 13.10
N GLY A 78 -10.56 30.36 12.85
CA GLY A 78 -10.34 31.36 13.90
C GLY A 78 -8.90 31.28 14.44
N ALA A 79 -8.75 30.95 15.72
CA ALA A 79 -7.44 30.75 16.36
C ALA A 79 -6.84 29.36 16.13
N GLU A 80 -7.63 28.38 15.66
CA GLU A 80 -7.15 27.02 15.42
C GLU A 80 -6.47 26.90 14.06
N VAL A 81 -5.28 26.29 14.02
CA VAL A 81 -4.54 26.03 12.78
C VAL A 81 -4.34 24.53 12.67
N ARG A 82 -4.81 23.96 11.56
CA ARG A 82 -4.81 22.53 11.29
C ARG A 82 -4.02 22.28 10.02
N ASN A 83 -3.13 21.29 10.03
CA ASN A 83 -2.32 20.89 8.89
C ASN A 83 -2.46 19.39 8.66
N VAL A 84 -2.43 19.01 7.39
CA VAL A 84 -2.43 17.63 6.92
C VAL A 84 -1.27 17.47 5.94
N ALA A 85 -0.31 16.63 6.28
CA ALA A 85 0.82 16.28 5.42
C ALA A 85 0.65 14.86 4.87
N PHE A 86 1.16 14.64 3.66
CA PHE A 86 1.15 13.34 2.99
C PHE A 86 2.57 12.86 2.74
N LYS A 87 2.84 11.62 3.11
CA LYS A 87 4.10 10.93 2.84
C LYS A 87 3.82 9.60 2.15
N GLY A 88 4.51 9.29 1.06
CA GLY A 88 4.44 7.97 0.44
C GLY A 88 5.42 7.02 1.12
N LEU A 89 4.95 5.82 1.48
CA LEU A 89 5.80 4.72 1.93
C LEU A 89 6.20 3.88 0.71
N TYR A 90 7.50 3.75 0.47
CA TYR A 90 8.04 3.01 -0.67
C TYR A 90 8.86 1.84 -0.16
N ARG A 91 8.67 0.66 -0.75
CA ARG A 91 9.62 -0.44 -0.60
C ARG A 91 10.90 -0.11 -1.35
N SER A 92 12.02 -0.69 -0.91
CA SER A 92 13.28 -0.59 -1.64
C SER A 92 13.09 -1.02 -3.08
N ASN A 93 13.57 -0.20 -4.01
CA ASN A 93 13.49 -0.41 -5.47
C ASN A 93 12.11 -0.25 -6.09
N GLU A 94 11.08 0.16 -5.33
CA GLU A 94 9.79 0.52 -5.90
C GLU A 94 9.73 2.03 -6.20
N THR A 95 9.20 2.37 -7.38
CA THR A 95 8.97 3.76 -7.80
C THR A 95 7.59 4.28 -7.41
N LYS A 96 6.70 3.37 -6.99
CA LYS A 96 5.34 3.69 -6.54
C LYS A 96 5.24 3.39 -5.04
N PRO A 97 4.45 4.17 -4.29
CA PRO A 97 4.26 3.90 -2.87
C PRO A 97 3.39 2.66 -2.67
N CYS A 98 3.74 1.85 -1.68
CA CYS A 98 2.92 0.73 -1.22
C CYS A 98 1.79 1.18 -0.28
N ALA A 99 1.87 2.39 0.27
CA ALA A 99 0.81 3.06 1.03
C ALA A 99 1.08 4.58 1.11
N ILE A 100 0.04 5.36 1.35
CA ILE A 100 0.18 6.79 1.67
C ILE A 100 -0.09 6.99 3.16
N MET A 101 0.82 7.65 3.85
CA MET A 101 0.63 8.12 5.22
C MET A 101 0.09 9.55 5.19
N MET A 102 -1.09 9.75 5.76
CA MET A 102 -1.64 11.06 6.07
C MET A 102 -1.35 11.39 7.53
N ILE A 103 -0.75 12.55 7.77
CA ILE A 103 -0.43 13.06 9.10
C ILE A 103 -1.30 14.28 9.33
N TYR A 104 -2.32 14.14 10.17
CA TYR A 104 -3.11 15.27 10.64
C TYR A 104 -2.47 15.83 11.92
N LYS A 105 -2.36 17.15 12.03
CA LYS A 105 -1.86 17.85 13.23
C LYS A 105 -2.61 19.15 13.48
N ARG A 106 -2.91 19.42 14.76
CA ARG A 106 -3.16 20.79 15.25
C ARG A 106 -1.84 21.51 15.51
N THR A 107 -1.60 22.62 14.83
CA THR A 107 -0.34 23.38 14.92
C THR A 107 -0.46 24.61 15.80
N ASP A 108 -1.69 25.01 16.16
CA ASP A 108 -1.96 26.10 17.10
C ASP A 108 -1.54 25.78 18.55
N ILE A 109 -1.43 24.49 18.89
CA ILE A 109 -1.07 24.01 20.22
C ILE A 109 0.13 23.07 20.16
N SER A 110 1.11 23.28 21.05
CA SER A 110 2.36 22.49 21.07
C SER A 110 2.13 21.01 21.41
N THR A 111 1.13 20.71 22.22
CA THR A 111 0.67 19.35 22.57
C THR A 111 -0.46 18.86 21.67
N GLY A 112 -0.65 19.49 20.51
CA GLY A 112 -1.75 19.23 19.60
C GLY A 112 -1.87 17.75 19.23
N ALA A 113 -3.12 17.30 19.07
CA ALA A 113 -3.40 15.96 18.60
C ALA A 113 -2.75 15.74 17.24
N ILE A 114 -1.90 14.72 17.15
CA ILE A 114 -1.31 14.22 15.92
C ILE A 114 -1.91 12.85 15.64
N TYR A 115 -2.46 12.69 14.44
CA TYR A 115 -3.02 11.44 13.97
C TYR A 115 -2.25 10.96 12.73
N TYR A 116 -1.86 9.70 12.76
CA TYR A 116 -1.20 9.01 11.65
C TYR A 116 -2.18 8.03 11.04
N ILE A 117 -2.60 8.32 9.81
CA ILE A 117 -3.62 7.57 9.09
C ILE A 117 -2.97 6.91 7.89
N CYS A 118 -3.22 5.62 7.71
CA CYS A 118 -2.81 4.90 6.50
C CYS A 118 -3.92 4.95 5.46
N ILE A 119 -3.60 5.44 4.27
CA ILE A 119 -4.41 5.29 3.05
C ILE A 119 -3.79 4.10 2.29
N PRO A 120 -4.42 2.92 2.34
CA PRO A 120 -3.86 1.72 1.72
C PRO A 120 -3.83 1.83 0.20
N HIS A 121 -2.97 1.03 -0.44
CA HIS A 121 -3.01 0.84 -1.88
C HIS A 121 -4.39 0.26 -2.28
N PRO A 122 -4.98 0.63 -3.45
CA PRO A 122 -6.33 0.19 -3.82
C PRO A 122 -6.53 -1.32 -3.87
N LYS A 123 -5.46 -2.07 -4.15
CA LYS A 123 -5.48 -3.55 -4.18
C LYS A 123 -5.24 -4.21 -2.82
N SER A 124 -5.26 -3.46 -1.73
CA SER A 124 -5.04 -4.02 -0.39
C SER A 124 -6.23 -4.80 0.11
N ASP A 125 -5.97 -5.74 1.02
CA ASP A 125 -7.01 -6.53 1.66
C ASP A 125 -8.09 -5.63 2.28
N GLU A 126 -9.34 -6.05 2.12
CA GLU A 126 -10.51 -5.31 2.63
C GLU A 126 -10.42 -5.06 4.15
N SER A 127 -9.78 -5.96 4.90
CA SER A 127 -9.55 -5.80 6.34
C SER A 127 -8.66 -4.60 6.68
N ILE A 128 -7.70 -4.25 5.81
CA ILE A 128 -6.84 -3.09 5.96
C ILE A 128 -7.64 -1.81 5.69
N TRP A 129 -8.44 -1.80 4.61
CA TRP A 129 -9.35 -0.69 4.31
C TRP A 129 -10.37 -0.46 5.41
N LYS A 130 -10.95 -1.54 5.94
CA LYS A 130 -11.85 -1.48 7.09
C LYS A 130 -11.18 -0.85 8.31
N SER A 131 -9.92 -1.21 8.59
CA SER A 131 -9.17 -0.63 9.70
C SER A 131 -8.96 0.88 9.54
N THR A 132 -8.67 1.36 8.31
CA THR A 132 -8.61 2.79 7.99
C THR A 132 -9.97 3.47 8.19
N LEU A 133 -11.05 2.86 7.69
CA LEU A 133 -12.41 3.42 7.81
C LEU A 133 -12.86 3.50 9.28
N ASP A 134 -12.61 2.47 10.07
CA ASP A 134 -12.94 2.43 11.49
C ASP A 134 -12.20 3.55 12.26
N PHE A 135 -10.93 3.79 11.92
CA PHE A 135 -10.19 4.93 12.46
C PHE A 135 -10.86 6.25 12.11
N VAL A 136 -11.19 6.48 10.84
CA VAL A 136 -11.82 7.73 10.38
C VAL A 136 -13.14 7.94 11.12
N ASN A 137 -14.05 6.95 11.08
CA ASN A 137 -15.36 7.03 11.74
C ASN A 137 -15.26 7.32 13.24
N THR A 138 -14.26 6.75 13.93
CA THR A 138 -14.06 6.97 15.36
C THR A 138 -13.56 8.37 15.68
N ASN A 139 -12.69 8.94 14.83
CA ASN A 139 -11.97 10.18 15.13
C ASN A 139 -12.57 11.43 14.46
N THR A 140 -13.40 11.27 13.43
CA THR A 140 -13.97 12.37 12.63
C THR A 140 -15.48 12.54 12.82
N SER A 141 -16.02 12.15 13.99
CA SER A 141 -17.44 12.31 14.33
C SER A 141 -17.91 13.77 14.28
N GLU A 142 -19.23 14.01 14.32
CA GLU A 142 -19.87 15.34 14.26
C GLU A 142 -19.29 16.37 15.25
N LYS A 143 -18.64 15.91 16.33
CA LYS A 143 -17.99 16.78 17.32
C LYS A 143 -16.63 17.35 16.86
N ASN A 144 -16.06 16.84 15.76
CA ASN A 144 -14.74 17.23 15.25
C ASN A 144 -14.78 17.63 13.76
N THR A 145 -15.74 18.49 13.41
CA THR A 145 -15.95 18.99 12.04
C THR A 145 -14.73 19.65 11.43
N SER A 146 -13.93 20.37 12.23
CA SER A 146 -12.72 21.02 11.73
C SER A 146 -11.65 20.00 11.30
N MET A 147 -11.54 18.84 11.97
CA MET A 147 -10.62 17.77 11.54
C MET A 147 -11.08 17.15 10.24
N SER A 148 -12.35 16.73 10.15
CA SER A 148 -12.90 16.12 8.94
C SER A 148 -12.81 17.07 7.75
N THR A 149 -13.18 18.34 7.94
CA THR A 149 -13.08 19.38 6.89
C THR A 149 -11.64 19.57 6.42
N THR A 150 -10.67 19.64 7.34
CA THR A 150 -9.26 19.78 6.96
C THR A 150 -8.75 18.55 6.21
N MET A 151 -9.10 17.35 6.67
CA MET A 151 -8.71 16.11 5.99
C MET A 151 -9.29 16.01 4.59
N ILE A 152 -10.58 16.31 4.41
CA ILE A 152 -11.24 16.30 3.10
C ILE A 152 -10.61 17.34 2.18
N TRP A 153 -10.43 18.57 2.65
CA TRP A 153 -9.79 19.63 1.88
C TRP A 153 -8.38 19.24 1.41
N ALA A 154 -7.56 18.70 2.32
CA ALA A 154 -6.22 18.27 2.02
C ALA A 154 -6.18 17.08 1.04
N LEU A 155 -7.11 16.12 1.17
CA LEU A 155 -7.28 15.03 0.20
C LEU A 155 -7.65 15.55 -1.19
N MET A 156 -8.55 16.54 -1.29
CA MET A 156 -8.92 17.14 -2.57
C MET A 156 -7.72 17.84 -3.22
N LYS A 157 -6.93 18.58 -2.43
CA LYS A 157 -5.69 19.22 -2.90
C LYS A 157 -4.66 18.19 -3.35
N PHE A 158 -4.44 17.15 -2.56
CA PHE A 158 -3.55 16.04 -2.89
C PHE A 158 -3.98 15.36 -4.19
N ALA A 159 -5.24 14.94 -4.30
CA ALA A 159 -5.77 14.30 -5.51
C ALA A 159 -5.66 15.21 -6.74
N SER A 160 -5.93 16.52 -6.59
CA SER A 160 -5.74 17.48 -7.68
C SER A 160 -4.28 17.61 -8.10
N GLN A 161 -3.34 17.61 -7.16
CA GLN A 161 -1.91 17.66 -7.47
C GLN A 161 -1.49 16.41 -8.24
N GLU A 162 -1.79 15.23 -7.71
CA GLU A 162 -1.40 13.94 -8.32
C GLU A 162 -2.07 13.71 -9.69
N ALA A 163 -3.24 14.28 -9.94
CA ALA A 163 -3.91 14.21 -11.25
C ALA A 163 -3.30 15.14 -12.31
N THR A 164 -2.43 16.08 -11.92
CA THR A 164 -1.83 17.10 -12.80
C THR A 164 -0.33 16.94 -13.03
N GLN A 165 0.31 15.97 -12.37
CA GLN A 165 1.71 15.59 -12.57
C GLN A 165 1.80 14.39 -13.51
#